data_AF-A0A554KJI7-F1
#
_entry.id   AF-A0A554KJI7-F1
#
_cell.length_a   1.000
_cell.length_b   1.000
_cell.length_c   1.000
_cell.angle_alpha   90.00
_cell.angle_beta   90.00
_cell.angle_gamma   90.00
#
_symmetry.space_group_name_H-M   'P 1'
#
loop_
_entity.id
_entity.type
_entity.pdbx_description
1 polymer ?
#
loop_
_entity_poly.entity_id
_entity_poly.type
_entity_poly.pdbx_seq_one_letter_code
_entity_poly.pdbx_strand_id
1 'polypeptide(L)'
;MDCLTRKDLALIATSLYWAEGSKKDFGLSNTDPDLIRLFLYTLRTTFGIQNSDLKISVRIYEDLNKKNCLKFWSEVTGIKLGKETSVNVLKGKKKGKLKYGMCRVRVKKGGLLLKEIFCIIKRLNQLIMSS
;
A
#
# COMPACT_ATOMS: atom_id res chain seq x y z
N MET A 1 11.13 12.77 -21.66
CA MET A 1 10.21 12.23 -20.64
C MET A 1 10.01 13.33 -19.64
N ASP A 2 8.87 14.02 -19.72
CA ASP A 2 8.52 15.06 -18.75
C ASP A 2 8.38 14.45 -17.34
N CYS A 3 8.66 15.27 -16.33
CA CYS A 3 8.54 14.87 -14.94
C CYS A 3 7.08 14.52 -14.58
N LEU A 4 6.88 13.47 -13.79
CA LEU A 4 5.55 13.07 -13.30
C LEU A 4 4.94 14.22 -12.47
N THR A 5 3.72 14.64 -12.82
CA THR A 5 3.01 15.69 -12.07
C THR A 5 2.28 15.11 -10.86
N ARG A 6 1.82 15.98 -9.95
CA ARG A 6 0.96 15.55 -8.81
C ARG A 6 -0.34 14.89 -9.29
N LYS A 7 -0.88 15.31 -10.43
CA LYS A 7 -2.11 14.73 -11.01
C LYS A 7 -1.84 13.30 -11.49
N ASP A 8 -0.71 13.06 -12.15
CA ASP A 8 -0.31 11.73 -12.60
C ASP A 8 -0.13 10.78 -11.42
N LEU A 9 0.54 11.26 -10.37
CA LEU A 9 0.74 10.48 -9.14
C LEU A 9 -0.58 10.21 -8.40
N ALA A 10 -1.55 11.14 -8.43
CA ALA A 10 -2.88 10.92 -7.89
C ALA A 10 -3.63 9.83 -8.66
N LEU A 11 -3.53 9.82 -9.99
CA LEU A 11 -4.11 8.77 -10.83
C LEU A 11 -3.44 7.42 -10.59
N ILE A 12 -2.11 7.38 -10.44
CA ILE A 12 -1.38 6.14 -10.09
C ILE A 12 -1.85 5.61 -8.73
N ALA A 13 -1.93 6.47 -7.71
CA ALA A 13 -2.44 6.06 -6.39
C ALA A 13 -3.87 5.52 -6.48
N THR A 14 -4.72 6.17 -7.28
CA THR A 14 -6.10 5.75 -7.56
C THR A 14 -6.13 4.36 -8.19
N SER A 15 -5.35 4.14 -9.25
CA SER A 15 -5.29 2.88 -9.98
C SER A 15 -4.79 1.74 -9.09
N LEU A 16 -3.72 1.99 -8.31
CA LEU A 16 -3.19 1.00 -7.36
C LEU A 16 -4.22 0.65 -6.28
N TYR A 17 -4.89 1.65 -5.70
CA TYR A 17 -5.95 1.40 -4.74
C TYR A 17 -7.15 0.66 -5.36
N TRP A 18 -7.52 0.98 -6.61
CA TRP A 18 -8.63 0.33 -7.28
C TRP A 18 -8.34 -1.15 -7.57
N ALA A 19 -7.09 -1.48 -7.91
CA ALA A 19 -6.67 -2.86 -8.17
C ALA A 19 -6.40 -3.68 -6.89
N GLU A 20 -5.65 -3.11 -5.93
CA GLU A 20 -5.07 -3.85 -4.79
C GLU A 20 -5.64 -3.44 -3.42
N GLY A 21 -6.49 -2.41 -3.40
CA GLY A 21 -7.02 -1.81 -2.19
C GLY A 21 -8.14 -2.60 -1.53
N SER A 22 -8.72 -2.01 -0.47
CA SER A 22 -9.81 -2.62 0.27
C SER A 22 -11.00 -1.68 0.39
N LYS A 23 -12.23 -2.20 0.28
CA LYS A 23 -13.45 -1.38 0.44
C LYS A 23 -13.64 -0.80 1.85
N LYS A 24 -12.91 -1.28 2.87
CA LYS A 24 -13.12 -0.94 4.28
C LYS A 24 -12.20 0.18 4.79
N ASP A 25 -11.01 0.30 4.22
CA ASP A 25 -10.02 1.31 4.62
C ASP A 25 -9.11 1.69 3.45
N PHE A 26 -8.50 2.87 3.56
CA PHE A 26 -7.54 3.31 2.56
C PHE A 26 -6.17 2.67 2.81
N GLY A 27 -5.93 1.60 2.06
CA GLY A 27 -4.70 0.83 2.08
C GLY A 27 -4.77 -0.31 1.09
N LEU A 28 -3.59 -0.82 0.72
CA LEU A 28 -3.44 -1.97 -0.17
C LEU A 28 -2.44 -2.96 0.39
N SER A 29 -2.49 -4.19 -0.10
CA SER A 29 -1.61 -5.28 0.33
C SER A 29 -1.00 -5.95 -0.88
N ASN A 30 0.33 -6.03 -0.94
CA ASN A 30 1.01 -6.67 -2.06
C ASN A 30 2.30 -7.38 -1.62
N THR A 31 2.84 -8.22 -2.49
CA THR A 31 4.08 -8.99 -2.29
C THR A 31 5.27 -8.34 -2.99
N ASP A 32 5.01 -7.51 -3.99
CA ASP A 32 6.01 -6.78 -4.75
C ASP A 32 6.48 -5.55 -3.93
N PRO A 33 7.78 -5.47 -3.56
CA PRO A 33 8.31 -4.33 -2.82
C PRO A 33 8.29 -3.03 -3.64
N ASP A 34 8.40 -3.09 -4.97
CA ASP A 34 8.42 -1.89 -5.81
C ASP A 34 7.02 -1.27 -5.94
N LEU A 35 5.98 -2.10 -6.00
CA LEU A 35 4.60 -1.62 -5.91
C LEU A 35 4.34 -0.93 -4.57
N ILE A 36 4.81 -1.52 -3.46
CA ILE A 36 4.69 -0.91 -2.13
C ILE A 36 5.45 0.43 -2.05
N ARG A 37 6.68 0.51 -2.61
CA ARG A 37 7.44 1.76 -2.67
C ARG A 37 6.72 2.83 -3.48
N LEU A 38 6.19 2.47 -4.65
CA LEU A 38 5.45 3.37 -5.51
C LEU A 38 4.21 3.92 -4.79
N PHE A 39 3.45 3.05 -4.11
CA PHE A 39 2.30 3.50 -3.33
C PHE A 39 2.71 4.45 -2.19
N LEU A 40 3.76 4.12 -1.43
CA LEU A 40 4.26 5.01 -0.38
C LEU A 40 4.76 6.35 -0.92
N TYR A 41 5.38 6.34 -2.10
CA TYR A 41 5.82 7.56 -2.78
C TYR A 41 4.63 8.46 -3.09
N THR A 42 3.58 7.95 -3.75
CA THR A 42 2.41 8.77 -4.07
C THR A 42 1.71 9.32 -2.83
N LEU A 43 1.61 8.53 -1.75
CA LEU A 43 1.06 8.99 -0.47
C LEU A 43 1.84 10.17 0.11
N ARG A 44 3.17 10.11 0.08
CA ARG A 44 4.05 11.15 0.63
C ARG A 44 4.04 12.41 -0.23
N THR A 45 4.17 12.27 -1.54
CA THR A 45 4.38 13.41 -2.46
C THR A 45 3.09 14.13 -2.83
N THR A 46 1.99 13.39 -2.99
CA THR A 46 0.73 13.93 -3.49
C THR A 46 -0.23 14.25 -2.34
N PHE A 47 -0.30 13.38 -1.35
CA PHE A 47 -1.28 13.49 -0.26
C PHE A 47 -0.66 13.95 1.08
N GLY A 48 0.64 14.23 1.12
CA GLY A 48 1.32 14.76 2.31
C GLY A 48 1.32 13.81 3.51
N ILE A 49 1.13 12.50 3.28
CA ILE A 49 1.01 11.50 4.33
C ILE A 49 2.38 11.22 4.96
N GLN A 50 2.47 11.35 6.29
CA GLN A 50 3.69 11.10 7.03
C GLN A 50 3.78 9.64 7.47
N ASN A 51 4.98 9.17 7.83
CA ASN A 51 5.17 7.82 8.37
C ASN A 51 4.32 7.59 9.65
N SER A 52 4.11 8.64 10.44
CA SER A 52 3.23 8.63 11.61
C SER A 52 1.77 8.48 11.28
N ASP A 53 1.35 8.60 10.03
CA ASP A 53 -0.02 8.36 9.57
C ASP A 53 -0.20 6.96 9.01
N LEU A 54 0.88 6.19 8.90
CA LEU A 54 0.85 4.86 8.30
C LEU A 54 0.78 3.75 9.35
N LYS A 55 0.16 2.64 8.97
CA LYS A 55 0.22 1.37 9.68
C LYS A 55 0.66 0.30 8.68
N ILE A 56 1.73 -0.39 9.00
CA ILE A 56 2.25 -1.54 8.25
C ILE A 56 1.74 -2.82 8.89
N SER A 57 1.19 -3.73 8.09
CA SER A 57 0.83 -5.07 8.53
C SER A 57 1.51 -6.10 7.64
N VAL A 58 2.40 -6.90 8.22
CA VAL A 58 3.13 -7.95 7.51
C VAL A 58 2.44 -9.28 7.76
N ARG A 59 2.06 -9.98 6.69
CA ARG A 59 1.49 -11.33 6.75
C ARG A 59 2.55 -12.33 6.28
N ILE A 60 2.93 -13.24 7.16
CA ILE A 60 3.95 -14.27 6.89
C ILE A 60 3.36 -15.65 7.14
N TYR A 61 3.98 -16.66 6.54
CA TYR A 61 3.70 -18.06 6.82
C TYR A 61 4.63 -18.56 7.93
N GLU A 62 4.22 -19.62 8.63
CA GLU A 62 4.95 -20.17 9.79
C GLU A 62 6.37 -20.68 9.44
N ASP A 63 6.60 -21.04 8.17
CA ASP A 63 7.90 -21.49 7.67
C ASP A 63 8.87 -20.34 7.35
N LEU A 64 8.41 -19.08 7.41
CA LEU A 64 9.24 -17.92 7.16
C LEU A 64 9.90 -17.38 8.44
N ASN A 65 11.15 -16.94 8.33
CA ASN A 65 11.81 -16.25 9.42
C ASN A 65 11.18 -14.86 9.64
N LYS A 66 10.40 -14.72 10.71
CA LYS A 66 9.70 -13.49 11.09
C LYS A 66 10.62 -12.27 11.15
N LYS A 67 11.81 -12.40 11.75
CA LYS A 67 12.77 -11.29 11.92
C LYS A 67 13.28 -10.81 10.57
N ASN A 68 13.59 -11.73 9.65
CA ASN A 68 14.05 -11.39 8.30
C ASN A 68 12.95 -10.71 7.47
N CYS A 69 11.71 -11.22 7.54
CA CYS A 69 10.58 -10.60 6.83
C CYS A 69 10.30 -9.18 7.34
N LEU A 70 10.32 -9.00 8.65
CA LEU A 70 10.14 -7.69 9.27
C LEU A 70 11.26 -6.72 8.87
N LYS A 71 12.53 -7.15 8.94
CA LYS A 71 13.67 -6.33 8.54
C LYS A 71 13.54 -5.89 7.08
N PHE A 72 13.24 -6.82 6.17
CA PHE A 72 13.02 -6.54 4.76
C PHE A 72 11.92 -5.48 4.54
N TRP A 73 10.73 -5.68 5.13
CA TRP A 73 9.63 -4.72 4.94
C TRP A 73 9.88 -3.38 5.64
N SER A 74 10.66 -3.35 6.72
CA SER A 74 11.08 -2.10 7.35
C SER A 74 11.99 -1.29 6.41
N GLU A 75 12.92 -1.95 5.72
CA GLU A 75 13.79 -1.32 4.71
C GLU A 75 13.00 -0.84 3.48
N VAL A 76 12.07 -1.67 2.97
CA VAL A 76 11.22 -1.30 1.82
C VAL A 76 10.32 -0.10 2.13
N THR A 77 9.70 -0.09 3.32
CA THR A 77 8.73 0.94 3.69
C THR A 77 9.37 2.20 4.27
N GLY A 78 10.59 2.10 4.80
CA GLY A 78 11.23 3.15 5.59
C GLY A 78 10.57 3.37 6.96
N ILE A 79 9.75 2.43 7.43
CA ILE A 79 9.04 2.50 8.72
C ILE A 79 9.72 1.56 9.70
N LYS A 80 10.12 2.10 10.85
CA LYS A 80 10.76 1.33 11.92
C LYS A 80 9.80 0.29 12.49
N LEU A 81 10.36 -0.87 12.83
CA LEU A 81 9.64 -1.91 13.55
C LEU A 81 9.19 -1.39 14.92
N GLY A 82 7.88 -1.43 15.19
CA GLY A 82 7.35 -0.89 16.44
C GLY A 82 5.82 -0.80 16.45
N LYS A 83 5.30 0.26 17.07
CA LYS A 83 3.86 0.50 17.26
C LYS A 83 3.11 0.61 15.92
N GLU A 84 3.80 1.02 14.86
CA GLU A 84 3.28 1.20 13.51
C GLU A 84 3.26 -0.10 12.71
N THR A 85 3.90 -1.16 13.20
CA THR A 85 3.95 -2.47 12.54
C THR A 85 3.07 -3.48 13.27
N SER A 86 2.39 -4.34 12.53
CA SER A 86 1.76 -5.56 13.05
C SER A 86 2.21 -6.76 12.22
N VAL A 87 2.25 -7.94 12.85
CA VAL A 87 2.58 -9.19 12.15
C VAL A 87 1.46 -10.19 12.37
N ASN A 88 1.00 -10.79 11.29
CA ASN A 88 0.08 -11.91 11.31
C ASN A 88 0.76 -13.14 10.73
N VAL A 89 0.79 -14.23 11.50
CA VAL A 89 1.39 -15.50 11.09
C VAL A 89 0.27 -16.42 10.64
N LEU A 90 0.29 -16.78 9.36
CA LEU A 90 -0.66 -17.69 8.74
C LEU A 90 -0.16 -19.13 8.89
N LYS A 91 -1.08 -20.05 9.20
CA LYS A 91 -0.80 -21.48 9.23
C LYS A 91 -0.55 -22.02 7.81
N GLY A 92 0.33 -23.01 7.71
CA GLY A 92 0.70 -23.64 6.44
C GLY A 92 1.99 -23.07 5.83
N LYS A 93 2.39 -23.66 4.71
CA LYS A 93 3.68 -23.40 4.06
C LYS A 93 3.48 -22.84 2.66
N LYS A 94 4.20 -21.78 2.32
CA LYS A 94 4.33 -21.28 0.95
C LYS A 94 5.80 -21.29 0.54
N LYS A 95 6.39 -22.50 0.55
CA LYS A 95 7.77 -22.73 0.10
C LYS A 95 8.03 -22.02 -1.23
N GLY A 96 9.02 -21.12 -1.24
CA GLY A 96 9.60 -20.52 -2.44
C GLY A 96 8.82 -19.36 -3.09
N LYS A 97 7.50 -19.26 -2.95
CA LYS A 97 6.72 -18.24 -3.68
C LYS A 97 6.68 -16.86 -3.02
N LEU A 98 6.73 -16.79 -1.69
CA LEU A 98 6.61 -15.53 -0.94
C LEU A 98 7.73 -15.37 0.08
N LYS A 99 8.95 -15.08 -0.40
CA LYS A 99 10.17 -15.02 0.42
C LYS A 99 10.04 -14.15 1.69
N TYR A 100 9.27 -13.07 1.62
CA TYR A 100 9.06 -12.15 2.74
C TYR A 100 7.59 -12.00 3.14
N GLY A 101 6.71 -12.88 2.65
CA GLY A 101 5.26 -12.76 2.85
C GLY A 101 4.64 -11.60 2.07
N MET A 102 3.58 -11.02 2.62
CA MET A 102 2.86 -9.87 2.06
C MET A 102 2.96 -8.67 2.98
N CYS A 103 3.06 -7.47 2.41
CA CYS A 103 3.00 -6.22 3.16
C CYS A 103 1.73 -5.47 2.81
N ARG A 104 1.02 -5.05 3.86
CA ARG A 104 -0.09 -4.12 3.77
C ARG A 104 0.32 -2.76 4.30
N VAL A 105 0.12 -1.73 3.49
CA VAL A 105 0.22 -0.33 3.89
C VAL A 105 -1.19 0.21 4.06
N ARG A 106 -1.46 0.86 5.20
CA ARG A 106 -2.76 1.49 5.47
C ARG A 106 -2.55 2.89 6.04
N VAL A 107 -3.34 3.85 5.56
CA VAL A 107 -3.41 5.21 6.13
C VAL A 107 -4.37 5.21 7.33
N LYS A 108 -3.86 5.60 8.49
CA LYS A 108 -4.64 5.81 9.72
C LYS A 108 -5.59 6.98 9.48
N LYS A 109 -6.86 6.79 9.88
CA LYS A 109 -7.93 7.79 9.64
C LYS A 109 -8.04 8.22 8.16
N GLY A 110 -7.67 7.36 7.20
CA GLY A 110 -7.66 7.65 5.76
C GLY A 110 -9.04 7.77 5.08
N GLY A 111 -10.11 8.06 5.83
CA GLY A 111 -11.48 8.15 5.29
C GLY A 111 -11.69 9.31 4.32
N LEU A 112 -10.97 10.43 4.50
CA LEU A 112 -11.00 11.55 3.56
C LEU A 112 -10.31 11.18 2.24
N LEU A 113 -9.09 10.64 2.29
CA LEU A 113 -8.36 10.13 1.13
C LEU A 113 -9.17 9.08 0.37
N LEU A 114 -9.84 8.17 1.08
CA LEU A 114 -10.72 7.18 0.46
C LEU A 114 -11.83 7.84 -0.38
N LYS A 115 -12.47 8.90 0.15
CA LYS A 115 -13.49 9.67 -0.57
C LYS A 115 -12.90 10.38 -1.79
N GLU A 116 -11.73 10.99 -1.67
CA GLU A 116 -11.03 11.66 -2.78
C GLU A 116 -10.77 10.68 -3.92
N ILE A 117 -10.22 9.51 -3.60
CA ILE A 117 -9.95 8.44 -4.58
C ILE A 117 -11.24 7.94 -5.24
N PHE A 118 -12.32 7.78 -4.49
CA PHE A 118 -13.62 7.43 -5.07
C PHE A 118 -14.20 8.52 -5.97
N CYS A 119 -13.99 9.80 -5.65
CA CYS A 119 -14.38 10.90 -6.53
C CYS A 119 -13.63 10.82 -7.87
N ILE A 120 -12.33 10.51 -7.85
CA ILE A 120 -11.53 10.31 -9.08
C ILE A 120 -12.08 9.14 -9.88
N ILE A 121 -12.31 7.98 -9.25
CA ILE A 121 -12.87 6.79 -9.91
C ILE A 121 -14.23 7.11 -10.55
N LYS A 122 -15.12 7.78 -9.81
CA LYS A 122 -16.44 8.19 -10.31
C LYS A 122 -16.31 9.10 -11.53
N ARG A 123 -15.39 10.07 -11.49
CA ARG A 123 -15.14 10.98 -12.62
C ARG A 123 -14.63 10.23 -13.85
N LEU A 124 -13.71 9.27 -13.68
CA LEU A 124 -13.21 8.44 -14.77
C LEU A 124 -14.35 7.62 -15.40
N ASN A 125 -15.18 6.98 -14.59
CA ASN A 125 -16.33 6.22 -15.09
C ASN A 125 -17.31 7.10 -15.88
N GLN A 126 -17.57 8.32 -15.44
CA GLN A 126 -18.41 9.27 -16.18
C GLN A 126 -17.84 9.58 -17.57
N LEU A 127 -16.53 9.79 -17.66
CA LEU A 127 -15.85 10.06 -18.94
C LEU A 127 -15.92 8.85 -19.89
N ILE A 128 -15.76 7.64 -19.36
CA ILE A 128 -15.86 6.40 -20.14
C ILE A 128 -17.29 6.23 -20.69
N MET A 129 -18.31 6.49 -19.88
CA MET A 129 -19.71 6.36 -20.31
C MET A 129 -20.17 7.45 -21.29
N SER A 130 -19.46 8.57 -21.37
CA SER A 130 -19.75 9.68 -22.29
C SER A 130 -18.96 9.61 -23.60
N SER A 131 -18.14 8.58 -23.79
CA SER A 131 -17.33 8.33 -24.99
C SER A 131 -17.96 7.23 -25.82
#